data_AF-A0A962B3L4-F1
#
_entry.id   AF-A0A962B3L4-F1
#
_cell.length_a   1.000
_cell.length_b   1.000
_cell.length_c   1.000
_cell.angle_alpha   90.00
_cell.angle_beta   90.00
_cell.angle_gamma   90.00
#
_symmetry.space_group_name_H-M   'P 1'
#
loop_
_entity.id
_entity.type
_entity.pdbx_description
1 polymer ?
#
loop_
_entity_poly.entity_id
_entity_poly.type
_entity_poly.pdbx_seq_one_letter_code
_entity_poly.pdbx_strand_id
1 'polypeptide(L)'
;MAEILSLLASGFAVAFEPLNLSLVIFGCAIGLMIGAIPGLGSVNGVAILLPLTFIVPPTGAMIFLAALYYGAMYGGAISSIMLGIPGASTAVATTFDGRPLGKSGKADLALIAAAVASFVGGTISVILFTVAAPPLAHIALVFGPPEIFALMVLAFATFVGLGSDDLWKTLFSICIGLVLATIGTDVMTGEPRLQLFELTGFFSKVHFLVLAIGIYGIGEMLWTIEENARLGGSTLMSEVKFSVRGTINHLWSLLRTWKAMLMGSLLGYTVGVLPAAGATPGSLMAYGIAKQMSREPETFGKGNVEGVVAPESANNAASTGSMLPMLTLGIPGSPTTAILLGGMVIWG
;
A
#
# COMPACT_ATOMS: atom_id res chain seq x y z
N MET A 1 29.29 -0.86 7.68
CA MET A 1 28.70 0.31 8.38
C MET A 1 29.21 1.64 7.83
N ALA A 2 30.53 1.88 7.76
CA ALA A 2 31.07 3.12 7.19
C ALA A 2 30.64 3.37 5.72
N GLU A 3 30.64 2.33 4.89
CA GLU A 3 30.16 2.38 3.50
C GLU A 3 28.69 2.80 3.40
N ILE A 4 27.80 2.19 4.19
CA ILE A 4 26.38 2.54 4.24
C ILE A 4 26.19 4.01 4.59
N LEU A 5 26.89 4.51 5.62
CA LEU A 5 26.81 5.90 6.03
C LEU A 5 27.32 6.86 4.94
N SER A 6 28.37 6.47 4.20
CA SER A 6 28.89 7.24 3.07
C SER A 6 27.90 7.30 1.91
N LEU A 7 27.31 6.17 1.53
CA LEU A 7 26.28 6.10 0.48
C LEU A 7 25.03 6.91 0.86
N LEU A 8 24.60 6.83 2.12
CA LEU A 8 23.47 7.59 2.65
C LEU A 8 23.74 9.09 2.62
N ALA A 9 24.93 9.52 3.04
CA ALA A 9 25.33 10.94 3.02
C ALA A 9 25.35 11.49 1.58
N SER A 10 25.88 10.71 0.63
CA SER A 10 25.82 11.05 -0.80
C SER A 10 24.38 11.14 -1.31
N GLY A 11 23.53 10.19 -0.95
CA GLY A 11 22.11 10.19 -1.33
C GLY A 11 21.37 11.41 -0.80
N PHE A 12 21.62 11.81 0.46
CA PHE A 12 21.06 13.03 1.02
C PHE A 12 21.56 14.29 0.31
N ALA A 13 22.85 14.37 -0.02
CA ALA A 13 23.39 15.51 -0.77
C ALA A 13 22.65 15.71 -2.11
N VAL A 14 22.41 14.62 -2.84
CA VAL A 14 21.64 14.63 -4.09
C VAL A 14 20.17 14.99 -3.84
N ALA A 15 19.54 14.40 -2.82
CA ALA A 15 18.13 14.65 -2.53
C ALA A 15 17.86 16.11 -2.10
N PHE A 16 18.82 16.78 -1.46
CA PHE A 16 18.72 18.18 -1.04
C PHE A 16 19.01 19.20 -2.16
N GLU A 17 19.40 18.76 -3.35
CA GLU A 17 19.47 19.65 -4.50
C GLU A 17 18.08 20.30 -4.74
N PRO A 18 18.00 21.61 -5.02
CA PRO A 18 16.72 22.32 -5.11
C PRO A 18 15.71 21.69 -6.06
N LEU A 19 16.18 21.16 -7.20
CA LEU A 19 15.36 20.45 -8.16
C LEU A 19 14.78 19.17 -7.54
N ASN A 20 15.62 18.31 -6.99
CA ASN A 20 15.19 17.03 -6.41
C ASN A 20 14.27 17.24 -5.21
N LEU A 21 14.55 18.24 -4.36
CA LEU A 21 13.69 18.60 -3.24
C LEU A 21 12.31 19.06 -3.71
N SER A 22 12.26 19.87 -4.78
CA SER A 22 10.98 20.28 -5.38
C SER A 22 10.21 19.09 -5.94
N LEU A 23 10.90 18.15 -6.60
CA LEU A 23 10.32 16.93 -7.15
C LEU A 23 9.77 16.00 -6.05
N VAL A 24 10.44 15.89 -4.90
CA VAL A 24 9.88 15.17 -3.73
C VAL A 24 8.58 15.82 -3.28
N ILE A 25 8.56 17.14 -3.11
CA ILE A 25 7.39 17.85 -2.61
C ILE A 25 6.20 17.71 -3.57
N PHE A 26 6.42 17.96 -4.87
CA PHE A 26 5.38 17.83 -5.89
C PHE A 26 4.95 16.38 -6.08
N GLY A 27 5.89 15.44 -6.10
CA GLY A 27 5.62 14.00 -6.20
C GLY A 27 4.73 13.55 -5.05
N CYS A 28 5.10 13.85 -3.81
CA CYS A 28 4.28 13.55 -2.63
C CYS A 28 2.89 14.20 -2.69
N ALA A 29 2.80 15.48 -3.05
CA ALA A 29 1.52 16.20 -3.12
C ALA A 29 0.58 15.62 -4.18
N ILE A 30 1.09 15.38 -5.39
CA ILE A 30 0.29 14.78 -6.47
C ILE A 30 -0.05 13.34 -6.13
N GLY A 31 0.90 12.57 -5.58
CA GLY A 31 0.67 11.22 -5.09
C GLY A 31 -0.46 11.17 -4.09
N LEU A 32 -0.46 12.06 -3.10
CA LEU A 32 -1.53 12.19 -2.11
C LEU A 32 -2.90 12.41 -2.78
N MET A 33 -2.97 13.34 -3.73
CA MET A 33 -4.21 13.64 -4.46
C MET A 33 -4.70 12.43 -5.26
N ILE A 34 -3.81 11.78 -6.02
CA ILE A 34 -4.10 10.57 -6.80
C ILE A 34 -4.58 9.45 -5.89
N GLY A 35 -3.89 9.23 -4.77
CA GLY A 35 -4.25 8.20 -3.80
C GLY A 35 -5.63 8.44 -3.19
N ALA A 36 -5.98 9.70 -2.94
CA ALA A 36 -7.29 10.08 -2.40
C ALA A 36 -8.45 9.92 -3.40
N ILE A 37 -8.18 9.69 -4.69
CA ILE A 37 -9.22 9.41 -5.69
C ILE A 37 -9.59 7.91 -5.60
N PRO A 38 -10.86 7.57 -5.28
CA PRO A 38 -11.31 6.19 -5.22
C PRO A 38 -10.99 5.41 -6.50
N GLY A 39 -10.28 4.29 -6.35
CA GLY A 39 -9.97 3.37 -7.44
C GLY A 39 -8.89 3.75 -8.43
N LEU A 40 -8.25 4.89 -8.26
CA LEU A 40 -7.12 5.23 -9.12
C LEU A 40 -5.89 4.40 -8.71
N GLY A 41 -5.57 4.36 -7.41
CA GLY A 41 -4.44 3.61 -6.87
C GLY A 41 -3.07 4.15 -7.33
N SER A 42 -1.99 3.62 -6.72
CA SER A 42 -0.63 4.07 -7.06
C SER A 42 -0.14 3.58 -8.41
N VAL A 43 -0.60 2.42 -8.87
CA VAL A 43 -0.22 1.83 -10.17
C VAL A 43 -0.58 2.79 -11.30
N ASN A 44 -1.83 3.22 -11.37
CA ASN A 44 -2.29 4.15 -12.41
C ASN A 44 -1.65 5.53 -12.23
N GLY A 45 -1.49 5.98 -10.99
CA GLY A 45 -0.82 7.26 -10.70
C GLY A 45 0.59 7.35 -11.24
N VAL A 46 1.42 6.35 -10.94
CA VAL A 46 2.79 6.26 -11.47
C VAL A 46 2.76 6.10 -12.99
N ALA A 47 1.88 5.27 -13.56
CA ALA A 47 1.77 5.09 -15.01
C ALA A 47 1.44 6.39 -15.75
N ILE A 48 0.47 7.15 -15.26
CA ILE A 48 0.00 8.41 -15.89
C ILE A 48 1.09 9.48 -15.85
N LEU A 49 1.88 9.54 -14.77
CA LEU A 49 2.92 10.55 -14.62
C LEU A 49 4.31 10.08 -15.07
N LEU A 50 4.49 8.80 -15.42
CA LEU A 50 5.74 8.29 -15.96
C LEU A 50 6.24 9.13 -17.15
N PRO A 51 5.43 9.54 -18.14
CA PRO A 51 5.92 10.36 -19.26
C PRO A 51 6.48 11.72 -18.84
N LEU A 52 6.01 12.30 -17.73
CA LEU A 52 6.54 13.58 -17.22
C LEU A 52 7.96 13.45 -16.67
N THR A 53 8.44 12.24 -16.42
CA THR A 53 9.80 12.04 -15.95
C THR A 53 10.85 12.23 -17.03
N PHE A 54 10.48 12.19 -18.32
CA PHE A 54 11.43 12.32 -19.42
C PHE A 54 12.01 13.74 -19.57
N ILE A 55 11.43 14.73 -18.88
CA ILE A 55 11.90 16.12 -18.89
C ILE A 55 12.82 16.44 -17.71
N VAL A 56 13.11 15.48 -16.83
CA VAL A 56 14.01 15.65 -15.67
C VAL A 56 15.13 14.59 -15.69
N PRO A 57 16.26 14.83 -15.01
CA PRO A 57 17.33 13.83 -14.91
C PRO A 57 16.84 12.51 -14.29
N PRO A 58 17.43 11.35 -14.65
CA PRO A 58 16.99 10.03 -14.16
C PRO A 58 16.89 9.91 -12.64
N THR A 59 17.83 10.52 -11.91
CA THR A 59 17.79 10.56 -10.44
C THR A 59 16.59 11.34 -9.93
N GLY A 60 16.30 12.50 -10.53
CA GLY A 60 15.11 13.30 -10.20
C GLY A 60 13.81 12.59 -10.55
N ALA A 61 13.77 11.88 -11.68
CA ALA A 61 12.65 11.04 -12.10
C ALA A 61 12.32 9.96 -11.06
N MET A 62 13.34 9.23 -10.59
CA MET A 62 13.18 8.22 -9.54
C MET A 62 12.69 8.82 -8.22
N ILE A 63 13.27 9.95 -7.82
CA ILE A 63 12.85 10.69 -6.62
C ILE A 63 11.38 11.11 -6.72
N PHE A 64 10.97 11.67 -7.86
CA PHE A 64 9.60 12.11 -8.11
C PHE A 64 8.60 10.94 -8.04
N LEU A 65 8.87 9.84 -8.75
CA LEU A 65 7.94 8.71 -8.78
C LEU A 65 7.93 7.91 -7.46
N ALA A 66 9.06 7.85 -6.74
CA ALA A 66 9.10 7.26 -5.40
C ALA A 66 8.27 8.09 -4.41
N ALA A 67 8.40 9.41 -4.45
CA ALA A 67 7.59 10.34 -3.66
C ALA A 67 6.10 10.23 -4.02
N LEU A 68 5.77 10.13 -5.30
CA LEU A 68 4.41 9.87 -5.77
C LEU A 68 3.86 8.55 -5.26
N TYR A 69 4.64 7.48 -5.36
CA TYR A 69 4.22 6.17 -4.90
C TYR A 69 3.94 6.18 -3.40
N TYR A 70 4.85 6.73 -2.60
CA TYR A 70 4.67 6.86 -1.16
C TYR A 70 3.43 7.71 -0.82
N GLY A 71 3.30 8.88 -1.44
CA GLY A 71 2.15 9.78 -1.24
C GLY A 71 0.82 9.13 -1.60
N ALA A 72 0.77 8.36 -2.70
CA ALA A 72 -0.43 7.65 -3.13
C ALA A 72 -0.82 6.50 -2.20
N MET A 73 0.16 5.84 -1.57
CA MET A 73 -0.12 4.76 -0.63
C MET A 73 -0.76 5.26 0.66
N TYR A 74 -0.33 6.41 1.17
CA TYR A 74 -1.04 7.09 2.26
C TYR A 74 -2.37 7.72 1.79
N GLY A 75 -2.40 8.37 0.62
CA GLY A 75 -3.60 9.05 0.11
C GLY A 75 -4.83 8.16 0.02
N GLY A 76 -4.64 6.87 -0.26
CA GLY A 76 -5.71 5.87 -0.27
C GLY A 76 -6.48 5.76 1.04
N ALA A 77 -5.84 6.04 2.18
CA ALA A 77 -6.49 6.04 3.49
C ALA A 77 -7.53 7.16 3.62
N ILE A 78 -7.33 8.30 2.96
CA ILE A 78 -8.23 9.45 3.05
C ILE A 78 -9.61 9.09 2.52
N SER A 79 -9.68 8.50 1.32
CA SER A 79 -10.96 8.10 0.74
C SER A 79 -11.57 6.91 1.48
N SER A 80 -10.75 5.98 2.00
CA SER A 80 -11.22 4.88 2.84
C SER A 80 -11.91 5.38 4.12
N ILE A 81 -11.32 6.35 4.81
CA ILE A 81 -11.85 6.90 6.07
C ILE A 81 -13.07 7.78 5.78
N MET A 82 -12.94 8.70 4.83
CA MET A 82 -13.96 9.72 4.58
C MET A 82 -15.15 9.14 3.82
N LEU A 83 -14.92 8.35 2.79
CA LEU A 83 -15.97 7.90 1.88
C LEU A 83 -16.34 6.44 2.06
N GLY A 84 -15.52 5.64 2.76
CA GLY A 84 -15.69 4.19 2.79
C GLY A 84 -15.33 3.52 1.45
N ILE A 85 -14.79 4.29 0.50
CA ILE A 85 -14.41 3.81 -0.82
C ILE A 85 -12.88 3.87 -0.93
N PRO A 86 -12.19 2.72 -0.97
CA PRO A 86 -10.74 2.69 -0.92
C PRO A 86 -10.10 3.26 -2.18
N GLY A 87 -9.10 4.12 -2.01
CA GLY A 87 -8.32 4.72 -3.11
C GLY A 87 -7.33 3.74 -3.72
N ALA A 88 -6.84 2.80 -2.92
CA ALA A 88 -5.97 1.70 -3.33
C ALA A 88 -6.38 0.41 -2.62
N SER A 89 -6.02 -0.74 -3.21
CA SER A 89 -6.36 -2.06 -2.66
C SER A 89 -5.77 -2.28 -1.26
N THR A 90 -4.64 -1.64 -0.97
CA THR A 90 -3.97 -1.69 0.32
C THR A 90 -4.75 -0.99 1.44
N ALA A 91 -5.54 0.02 1.10
CA ALA A 91 -6.35 0.80 2.04
C ALA A 91 -7.75 0.20 2.30
N VAL A 92 -8.05 -0.99 1.76
CA VAL A 92 -9.31 -1.71 2.03
C VAL A 92 -9.43 -2.04 3.51
N ALA A 93 -8.37 -2.57 4.14
CA ALA A 93 -8.37 -2.88 5.57
C ALA A 93 -8.67 -1.63 6.43
N THR A 94 -8.23 -0.47 5.97
CA THR A 94 -8.44 0.82 6.62
C THR A 94 -9.89 1.25 6.62
N THR A 95 -10.71 0.80 5.66
CA THR A 95 -12.15 1.12 5.68
C THR A 95 -12.86 0.45 6.87
N PHE A 96 -12.37 -0.69 7.34
CA PHE A 96 -13.04 -1.50 8.37
C PHE A 96 -13.23 -0.73 9.67
N ASP A 97 -12.22 0.03 10.11
CA ASP A 97 -12.30 0.86 11.32
C ASP A 97 -12.21 2.37 11.03
N GLY A 98 -11.58 2.76 9.92
CA GLY A 98 -11.46 4.16 9.53
C GLY A 98 -12.81 4.80 9.19
N ARG A 99 -13.67 4.11 8.44
CA ARG A 99 -15.00 4.61 8.10
C ARG A 99 -15.92 4.72 9.33
N PRO A 100 -16.01 3.73 10.23
CA PRO A 100 -16.73 3.90 11.51
C PRO A 100 -16.20 5.03 12.39
N LEU A 101 -14.88 5.24 12.47
CA LEU A 101 -14.29 6.41 13.14
C LEU A 101 -14.77 7.72 12.49
N GLY A 102 -14.77 7.77 11.16
CA GLY A 102 -15.30 8.91 10.41
C GLY A 102 -16.77 9.20 10.71
N LYS A 103 -17.63 8.18 10.66
CA LYS A 103 -19.08 8.29 10.95
C LYS A 103 -19.38 8.66 12.40
N SER A 104 -18.52 8.28 13.35
CA SER A 104 -18.66 8.63 14.78
C SER A 104 -18.10 10.01 15.13
N GLY A 105 -17.72 10.81 14.12
CA GLY A 105 -17.21 12.16 14.29
C GLY A 105 -15.74 12.26 14.68
N LYS A 106 -15.00 11.15 14.61
CA LYS A 106 -13.56 11.04 14.91
C LYS A 106 -12.72 10.91 13.64
N ALA A 107 -13.16 11.53 12.54
CA ALA A 107 -12.47 11.50 11.26
C ALA A 107 -11.06 12.10 11.33
N ASP A 108 -10.90 13.18 12.11
CA ASP A 108 -9.62 13.82 12.41
C ASP A 108 -8.63 12.84 13.06
N LEU A 109 -9.08 12.11 14.09
CA LEU A 109 -8.29 11.08 14.76
C LEU A 109 -7.90 9.97 13.77
N ALA A 110 -8.83 9.48 12.95
CA ALA A 110 -8.55 8.44 11.97
C ALA A 110 -7.52 8.88 10.91
N LEU A 111 -7.65 10.10 10.38
CA LEU A 111 -6.71 10.65 9.40
C LEU A 111 -5.31 10.88 9.99
N ILE A 112 -5.24 11.37 11.23
CA ILE A 112 -3.97 11.53 11.96
C ILE A 112 -3.35 10.15 12.27
N ALA A 113 -4.17 9.19 12.71
CA ALA A 113 -3.72 7.81 12.95
C ALA A 113 -3.11 7.19 11.70
N ALA A 114 -3.80 7.29 10.56
CA ALA A 114 -3.31 6.80 9.27
C ALA A 114 -2.01 7.50 8.85
N ALA A 115 -1.92 8.83 8.99
CA ALA A 115 -0.73 9.59 8.62
C ALA A 115 0.49 9.21 9.48
N VAL A 116 0.32 9.15 10.80
CA VAL A 116 1.41 8.77 11.73
C VAL A 116 1.82 7.31 11.51
N ALA A 117 0.86 6.40 11.36
CA ALA A 117 1.12 5.00 11.10
C ALA A 117 1.89 4.80 9.78
N SER A 118 1.49 5.51 8.72
CA SER A 118 2.15 5.52 7.41
C SER A 118 3.59 6.02 7.51
N PHE A 119 3.80 7.12 8.23
CA PHE A 119 5.13 7.70 8.47
C PHE A 119 6.03 6.73 9.24
N VAL A 120 5.55 6.14 10.33
CA VAL A 120 6.31 5.17 11.14
C VAL A 120 6.63 3.92 10.32
N GLY A 121 5.66 3.38 9.59
CA GLY A 121 5.85 2.21 8.73
C GLY A 121 6.86 2.45 7.60
N GLY A 122 6.72 3.57 6.91
CA GLY A 122 7.69 4.01 5.90
C GLY A 122 9.09 4.16 6.48
N THR A 123 9.22 4.85 7.61
CA THR A 123 10.52 5.11 8.25
C THR A 123 11.21 3.82 8.68
N ILE A 124 10.51 2.92 9.37
CA ILE A 124 11.06 1.62 9.77
C ILE A 124 11.50 0.82 8.54
N SER A 125 10.67 0.82 7.50
CA SER A 125 10.97 0.11 6.25
C SER A 125 12.19 0.70 5.52
N VAL A 126 12.35 2.03 5.46
CA VAL A 126 13.56 2.68 4.89
C VAL A 126 14.82 2.27 5.68
N ILE A 127 14.75 2.21 7.01
CA ILE A 127 15.88 1.77 7.83
C ILE A 127 16.25 0.32 7.52
N LEU A 128 15.25 -0.58 7.50
CA LEU A 128 15.46 -2.00 7.20
C LEU A 128 15.97 -2.19 5.77
N PHE A 129 15.39 -1.49 4.80
CA PHE A 129 15.83 -1.45 3.41
C PHE A 129 17.31 -1.05 3.32
N THR A 130 17.71 0.03 4.00
CA THR A 130 19.08 0.56 3.93
C THR A 130 20.10 -0.44 4.44
N VAL A 131 19.75 -1.20 5.49
CA VAL A 131 20.63 -2.22 6.06
C VAL A 131 20.63 -3.51 5.21
N ALA A 132 19.48 -3.86 4.63
CA ALA A 132 19.32 -5.10 3.85
C ALA A 132 19.78 -5.00 2.39
N ALA A 133 19.81 -3.80 1.80
CA ALA A 133 20.13 -3.61 0.39
C ALA A 133 21.55 -4.07 0.00
N PRO A 134 22.64 -3.69 0.71
CA PRO A 134 23.98 -4.14 0.34
C PRO A 134 24.16 -5.67 0.33
N PRO A 135 23.81 -6.43 1.39
CA PRO A 135 23.98 -7.88 1.36
C PRO A 135 23.11 -8.54 0.30
N LEU A 136 21.88 -8.05 0.09
CA LEU A 136 21.00 -8.62 -0.94
C LEU A 136 21.51 -8.35 -2.36
N ALA A 137 22.11 -7.19 -2.62
CA ALA A 137 22.72 -6.86 -3.91
C ALA A 137 23.92 -7.77 -4.25
N HIS A 138 24.71 -8.19 -3.25
CA HIS A 138 25.78 -9.17 -3.48
C HIS A 138 25.24 -10.56 -3.83
N ILE A 139 24.16 -10.97 -3.17
CA ILE A 139 23.51 -12.26 -3.41
C ILE A 139 22.81 -12.25 -4.79
N ALA A 140 22.27 -11.11 -5.21
CA ALA A 140 21.58 -10.92 -6.48
C ALA A 140 22.41 -11.34 -7.70
N LEU A 141 23.72 -11.11 -7.67
CA LEU A 141 24.63 -11.46 -8.76
C LEU A 141 24.71 -12.98 -9.03
N VAL A 142 24.26 -13.81 -8.08
CA VAL A 142 24.32 -15.28 -8.16
C VAL A 142 22.93 -15.89 -8.40
N PHE A 143 21.86 -15.08 -8.38
CA PHE A 143 20.50 -15.57 -8.60
C PHE A 143 20.27 -15.93 -10.07
N GLY A 144 19.86 -17.16 -10.32
CA GLY A 144 19.39 -17.63 -11.62
C GLY A 144 17.87 -17.91 -11.64
N PRO A 145 17.36 -18.44 -12.75
CA PRO A 145 15.95 -18.84 -12.86
C PRO A 145 15.46 -19.79 -11.75
N PRO A 146 16.25 -20.80 -11.30
CA PRO A 146 15.83 -21.68 -10.20
C PRO A 146 15.66 -20.94 -8.88
N GLU A 147 16.56 -20.02 -8.53
CA GLU A 147 16.51 -19.24 -7.29
C GLU A 147 15.32 -18.29 -7.30
N ILE A 148 15.04 -17.65 -8.44
CA ILE A 148 13.84 -16.81 -8.61
C ILE A 148 12.57 -17.64 -8.46
N PHE A 149 12.51 -18.84 -9.05
CA PHE A 149 11.37 -19.74 -8.87
C PHE A 149 11.17 -20.13 -7.40
N ALA A 150 12.25 -20.54 -6.72
CA ALA A 150 12.21 -20.91 -5.30
C ALA A 150 11.76 -19.72 -4.42
N LEU A 151 12.22 -18.51 -4.73
CA LEU A 151 11.82 -17.29 -4.03
C LEU A 151 10.31 -17.00 -4.20
N MET A 152 9.77 -17.21 -5.40
CA MET A 152 8.33 -17.06 -5.65
C MET A 152 7.51 -18.13 -4.89
N VAL A 153 7.98 -19.38 -4.85
CA VAL A 153 7.34 -20.45 -4.06
C VAL A 153 7.39 -20.12 -2.55
N LEU A 154 8.52 -19.60 -2.06
CA LEU A 154 8.67 -19.16 -0.68
C LEU A 154 7.71 -18.02 -0.33
N ALA A 155 7.45 -17.10 -1.26
CA ALA A 155 6.49 -16.03 -1.05
C ALA A 155 5.07 -16.58 -0.80
N PHE A 156 4.61 -17.53 -1.61
CA PHE A 156 3.33 -18.21 -1.39
C PHE A 156 3.31 -19.04 -0.10
N ALA A 157 4.39 -19.76 0.22
CA ALA A 157 4.51 -20.51 1.47
C ALA A 157 4.45 -19.59 2.70
N THR A 158 5.01 -18.39 2.60
CA THR A 158 4.97 -17.39 3.68
C THR A 158 3.55 -16.87 3.89
N PHE A 159 2.74 -16.69 2.85
CA PHE A 159 1.33 -16.36 3.02
C PHE A 159 0.54 -17.44 3.76
N VAL A 160 0.88 -18.71 3.50
CA VAL A 160 0.29 -19.84 4.21
C VAL A 160 0.69 -19.84 5.69
N GLY A 161 1.96 -19.54 6.00
CA GLY A 161 2.47 -19.53 7.37
C GLY A 161 2.10 -18.31 8.21
N LEU A 162 1.92 -17.14 7.58
CA LEU A 162 1.53 -15.89 8.25
C LEU A 162 0.01 -15.68 8.32
N GLY A 163 -0.75 -16.44 7.53
CA GLY A 163 -2.20 -16.43 7.61
C GLY A 163 -2.67 -16.97 8.95
N SER A 164 -3.54 -16.22 9.63
CA SER A 164 -4.20 -16.67 10.87
C SER A 164 -5.34 -17.66 10.64
N ASP A 165 -5.65 -17.97 9.38
CA ASP A 165 -6.75 -18.83 8.96
C ASP A 165 -6.31 -20.29 8.78
N ASP A 166 -7.30 -21.16 8.54
CA ASP A 166 -7.09 -22.58 8.24
C ASP A 166 -6.17 -22.77 7.02
N LEU A 167 -5.12 -23.57 7.19
CA LEU A 167 -4.13 -23.93 6.15
C LEU A 167 -4.79 -24.30 4.81
N TRP A 168 -5.80 -25.17 4.84
CA TRP A 168 -6.44 -25.67 3.63
C TRP A 168 -7.27 -24.59 2.93
N LYS A 169 -7.90 -23.70 3.71
CA LYS A 169 -8.64 -22.55 3.15
C LYS A 169 -7.69 -21.56 2.50
N THR A 170 -6.54 -21.29 3.12
CA THR A 170 -5.51 -20.40 2.56
C THR A 170 -4.95 -20.97 1.26
N LEU A 171 -4.56 -22.25 1.24
CA LEU A 171 -4.08 -22.93 0.03
C LEU A 171 -5.12 -22.93 -1.09
N PHE A 172 -6.37 -23.29 -0.77
CA PHE A 172 -7.45 -23.29 -1.75
C PHE A 172 -7.71 -21.88 -2.32
N SER A 173 -7.67 -20.85 -1.48
CA SER A 173 -7.83 -19.45 -1.90
C SER A 173 -6.69 -18.98 -2.80
N ILE A 174 -5.45 -19.38 -2.51
CA ILE A 174 -4.28 -19.09 -3.38
C ILE A 174 -4.47 -19.76 -4.74
N CYS A 175 -4.87 -21.04 -4.79
CA CYS A 175 -5.10 -21.74 -6.05
C CYS A 175 -6.20 -21.08 -6.90
N ILE A 176 -7.31 -20.69 -6.29
CA ILE A 176 -8.37 -19.93 -6.99
C ILE A 176 -7.82 -18.58 -7.48
N GLY A 177 -7.09 -17.86 -6.63
CA GLY A 177 -6.47 -16.58 -7.00
C GLY A 177 -5.53 -16.71 -8.20
N LEU A 178 -4.73 -17.77 -8.26
CA LEU A 178 -3.87 -18.07 -9.40
C LEU A 178 -4.67 -18.34 -10.68
N VAL A 179 -5.77 -19.10 -10.59
CA VAL A 179 -6.67 -19.30 -11.74
C VAL A 179 -7.26 -17.97 -12.21
N LEU A 180 -7.78 -17.14 -11.31
CA LEU A 180 -8.34 -15.82 -11.64
C LEU A 180 -7.29 -14.87 -12.23
N ALA A 181 -6.04 -14.93 -11.76
CA ALA A 181 -4.95 -14.12 -12.28
C ALA A 181 -4.54 -14.48 -13.72
N THR A 182 -4.89 -15.70 -14.18
CA THR A 182 -4.67 -16.11 -15.58
C THR A 182 -5.76 -15.65 -16.54
N ILE A 183 -6.87 -15.08 -16.05
CA ILE A 183 -7.91 -14.49 -16.91
C ILE A 183 -7.36 -13.26 -17.64
N GLY A 184 -7.54 -13.23 -18.96
CA GLY A 184 -7.18 -12.11 -19.82
C GLY A 184 -6.07 -12.45 -20.80
N THR A 185 -5.37 -11.43 -21.29
CA THR A 185 -4.32 -11.64 -22.31
C THR A 185 -2.98 -11.98 -21.65
N ASP A 186 -2.31 -13.02 -22.16
CA ASP A 186 -0.95 -13.32 -21.75
C ASP A 186 0.02 -12.21 -22.17
N VAL A 187 0.88 -11.79 -21.24
CA VAL A 187 1.77 -10.64 -21.44
C VAL A 187 2.93 -10.96 -22.40
N MET A 188 3.27 -12.24 -22.58
CA MET A 188 4.38 -12.68 -23.44
C MET A 188 3.90 -13.07 -24.83
N THR A 189 2.82 -13.87 -24.93
CA THR A 189 2.34 -14.41 -26.20
C THR A 189 1.21 -13.59 -26.82
N GLY A 190 0.53 -12.73 -26.05
CA GLY A 190 -0.65 -11.99 -26.53
C GLY A 190 -1.91 -12.85 -26.70
N GLU A 191 -1.85 -14.13 -26.34
CA GLU A 191 -2.97 -15.06 -26.48
C GLU A 191 -3.98 -14.89 -25.32
N PRO A 192 -5.29 -14.99 -25.60
CA PRO A 192 -6.31 -14.97 -24.56
C PRO A 192 -6.27 -16.24 -23.69
N ARG A 193 -6.33 -16.06 -22.37
CA ARG A 193 -6.40 -17.14 -21.38
C ARG A 193 -7.66 -17.01 -20.54
N LEU A 194 -8.37 -18.13 -20.37
CA LEU A 194 -9.61 -18.25 -19.59
C LEU A 194 -10.66 -17.15 -19.88
N GLN A 195 -10.82 -16.79 -21.15
CA GLN A 195 -11.92 -15.92 -21.56
C GLN A 195 -13.24 -16.66 -21.40
N LEU A 196 -14.06 -16.21 -20.45
CA LEU A 196 -15.39 -16.73 -20.25
C LEU A 196 -16.33 -16.09 -21.29
N PHE A 197 -17.00 -16.93 -22.07
CA PHE A 197 -18.08 -16.55 -22.99
C PHE A 197 -17.70 -15.50 -24.05
N GLU A 198 -16.43 -15.44 -24.48
CA GLU A 198 -15.93 -14.48 -25.48
C GLU A 198 -16.22 -13.00 -25.14
N LEU A 199 -16.50 -12.70 -23.85
CA LEU A 199 -16.82 -11.36 -23.42
C LEU A 199 -15.56 -10.50 -23.44
N THR A 200 -15.61 -9.39 -24.18
CA THR A 200 -14.51 -8.43 -24.34
C THR A 200 -14.05 -7.81 -23.02
N GLY A 201 -14.90 -7.81 -21.99
CA GLY A 201 -14.54 -7.34 -20.65
C GLY A 201 -13.46 -8.18 -19.96
N PHE A 202 -13.28 -9.45 -20.33
CA PHE A 202 -12.27 -10.32 -19.72
C PHE A 202 -10.85 -10.12 -20.26
N PHE A 203 -10.66 -9.29 -21.30
CA PHE A 203 -9.31 -8.96 -21.77
C PHE A 203 -8.48 -8.22 -20.70
N SER A 204 -9.13 -7.45 -19.82
CA SER A 204 -8.46 -6.57 -18.85
C SER A 204 -8.13 -7.22 -17.49
N LYS A 205 -8.20 -8.56 -17.36
CA LYS A 205 -8.05 -9.28 -16.08
C LYS A 205 -9.10 -8.87 -15.02
N VAL A 206 -9.16 -9.61 -13.92
CA VAL A 206 -10.00 -9.25 -12.77
C VAL A 206 -9.19 -8.38 -11.80
N HIS A 207 -9.47 -7.08 -11.78
CA HIS A 207 -8.79 -6.15 -10.87
C HIS A 207 -9.42 -6.15 -9.47
N PHE A 208 -8.67 -6.60 -8.45
CA PHE A 208 -9.13 -6.61 -7.05
C PHE A 208 -9.61 -5.23 -6.56
N LEU A 209 -8.93 -4.14 -6.95
CA LEU A 209 -9.34 -2.77 -6.57
C LEU A 209 -10.73 -2.42 -7.15
N VAL A 210 -10.98 -2.75 -8.41
CA VAL A 210 -12.28 -2.53 -9.07
C VAL A 210 -13.36 -3.34 -8.38
N LEU A 211 -13.08 -4.61 -8.05
CA LEU A 211 -14.00 -5.46 -7.30
C LEU A 211 -14.31 -4.90 -5.91
N ALA A 212 -13.28 -4.46 -5.18
CA ALA A 212 -13.44 -3.85 -3.86
C ALA A 212 -14.31 -2.59 -3.94
N ILE A 213 -14.12 -1.71 -4.92
CA ILE A 213 -14.96 -0.52 -5.09
C ILE A 213 -16.39 -0.90 -5.46
N GLY A 214 -16.59 -1.92 -6.30
CA GLY A 214 -17.91 -2.42 -6.63
C GLY A 214 -18.67 -2.89 -5.37
N ILE A 215 -18.01 -3.66 -4.51
CA ILE A 215 -18.63 -4.21 -3.29
C ILE A 215 -18.81 -3.13 -2.22
N TYR A 216 -17.72 -2.43 -1.85
CA TYR A 216 -17.73 -1.45 -0.76
C TYR A 216 -18.34 -0.13 -1.19
N GLY A 217 -18.02 0.37 -2.39
CA GLY A 217 -18.47 1.68 -2.86
C GLY A 217 -19.95 1.72 -3.21
N ILE A 218 -20.47 0.74 -3.96
CA ILE A 218 -21.91 0.69 -4.28
C ILE A 218 -22.72 0.45 -3.00
N GLY A 219 -22.28 -0.48 -2.15
CA GLY A 219 -22.92 -0.75 -0.86
C GLY A 219 -22.97 0.50 0.02
N GLU A 220 -21.85 1.20 0.17
CA GLU A 220 -21.77 2.41 1.00
C GLU A 220 -22.59 3.58 0.42
N MET A 221 -22.65 3.73 -0.90
CA MET A 221 -23.51 4.74 -1.53
C MET A 221 -24.99 4.46 -1.26
N LEU A 222 -25.44 3.23 -1.48
CA LEU A 222 -26.83 2.83 -1.22
C LEU A 222 -27.19 3.01 0.26
N TRP A 223 -26.30 2.57 1.16
CA TRP A 223 -26.47 2.74 2.60
C TRP A 223 -26.57 4.22 3.00
N THR A 224 -25.68 5.06 2.48
CA THR A 224 -25.65 6.50 2.77
C THR A 224 -26.92 7.20 2.29
N ILE A 225 -27.45 6.82 1.12
CA ILE A 225 -28.71 7.34 0.60
C ILE A 225 -29.88 6.96 1.53
N GLU A 226 -29.95 5.69 1.94
CA GLU A 226 -30.98 5.21 2.86
C GLU A 226 -30.91 5.92 4.23
N GLU A 227 -29.70 6.05 4.78
CA GLU A 227 -29.46 6.67 6.08
C GLU A 227 -29.79 8.17 6.07
N ASN A 228 -29.39 8.89 5.01
CA ASN A 228 -29.75 10.30 4.83
C ASN A 228 -31.28 10.48 4.66
N ALA A 229 -31.94 9.56 3.97
CA ALA A 229 -33.40 9.57 3.84
C ALA A 229 -34.10 9.33 5.18
N ARG A 230 -33.56 8.45 6.05
CA ARG A 230 -34.06 8.21 7.41
C ARG A 230 -33.81 9.39 8.35
N LEU A 231 -32.69 10.09 8.20
CA LEU A 231 -32.25 11.20 9.07
C LEU A 231 -32.71 12.59 8.59
N GLY A 232 -33.59 12.67 7.59
CA GLY A 232 -34.14 13.94 7.10
C GLY A 232 -33.10 14.87 6.46
N GLY A 233 -32.02 14.34 5.87
CA GLY A 233 -31.00 15.12 5.19
C GLY A 233 -29.84 15.63 6.05
N SER A 234 -29.72 15.22 7.32
CA SER A 234 -28.50 15.48 8.11
C SER A 234 -27.39 14.49 7.75
N THR A 235 -26.24 15.01 7.30
CA THR A 235 -25.07 14.19 6.97
C THR A 235 -24.35 13.77 8.24
N LEU A 236 -24.20 12.46 8.50
CA LEU A 236 -23.38 11.93 9.61
C LEU A 236 -21.87 12.15 9.44
N MET A 237 -21.42 12.69 8.30
CA MET A 237 -20.02 13.06 8.14
C MET A 237 -19.73 14.33 8.94
N SER A 238 -18.95 14.17 10.00
CA SER A 238 -18.42 15.28 10.78
C SER A 238 -17.55 16.19 9.92
N GLU A 239 -17.76 17.50 10.05
CA GLU A 239 -16.79 18.49 9.59
C GLU A 239 -15.45 18.22 10.29
N VAL A 240 -14.42 17.90 9.50
CA VAL A 240 -13.07 17.70 10.04
C VAL A 240 -12.52 19.05 10.50
N LYS A 241 -12.62 19.33 11.80
CA LYS A 241 -12.05 20.55 12.41
C LYS A 241 -10.68 20.24 12.98
N PHE A 242 -9.63 20.49 12.18
CA PHE A 242 -8.27 20.44 12.69
C PHE A 242 -8.01 21.61 13.65
N SER A 243 -7.81 21.29 14.92
CA SER A 243 -7.30 22.22 15.93
C SER A 243 -5.92 21.76 16.35
N VAL A 244 -4.95 22.68 16.45
CA VAL A 244 -3.56 22.38 16.86
C VAL A 244 -3.53 21.59 18.18
N ARG A 245 -4.38 21.96 19.15
CA ARG A 245 -4.48 21.27 20.43
C ARG A 245 -5.09 19.87 20.30
N GLY A 246 -6.07 19.71 19.41
CA GLY A 246 -6.68 18.42 19.08
C GLY A 246 -5.67 17.47 18.42
N THR A 247 -4.90 17.97 17.45
CA THR A 247 -3.85 17.22 16.77
C THR A 247 -2.79 16.71 17.74
N ILE A 248 -2.30 17.58 18.64
CA ILE A 248 -1.32 17.20 19.66
C ILE A 248 -1.89 16.09 20.56
N ASN A 249 -3.13 16.24 21.05
CA ASN A 249 -3.77 15.24 21.90
C ASN A 249 -3.91 13.88 21.18
N HIS A 250 -4.30 13.90 19.90
CA HIS A 250 -4.40 12.69 19.09
C HIS A 250 -3.03 12.03 18.92
N LEU A 251 -1.95 12.79 18.66
CA LEU A 251 -0.58 12.26 18.60
C LEU A 251 -0.19 11.54 19.91
N TRP A 252 -0.47 12.14 21.06
CA TRP A 252 -0.20 11.50 22.36
C TRP A 252 -1.01 10.22 22.55
N SER A 253 -2.27 10.20 22.09
CA SER A 253 -3.09 8.99 22.15
C SER A 253 -2.52 7.84 21.32
N LEU A 254 -1.93 8.15 20.17
CA LEU A 254 -1.35 7.17 19.25
C LEU A 254 -0.08 6.51 19.80
N LEU A 255 0.62 7.13 20.74
CA LEU A 255 1.76 6.49 21.41
C LEU A 255 1.37 5.17 22.09
N ARG A 256 0.10 4.99 22.47
CA ARG A 256 -0.39 3.73 23.05
C ARG A 256 -0.46 2.60 22.02
N THR A 257 -0.59 2.95 20.74
CA THR A 257 -0.69 2.01 19.60
C THR A 257 0.67 1.62 19.02
N TRP A 258 1.79 1.97 19.67
CA TRP A 258 3.14 1.73 19.17
C TRP A 258 3.42 0.25 18.85
N LYS A 259 2.81 -0.68 19.59
CA LYS A 259 2.95 -2.12 19.32
C LYS A 259 2.31 -2.51 17.99
N ALA A 260 1.13 -1.97 17.70
CA ALA A 260 0.43 -2.17 16.43
C ALA A 260 1.21 -1.55 15.27
N MET A 261 1.77 -0.34 15.45
CA MET A 261 2.65 0.30 14.46
C MET A 261 3.88 -0.55 14.18
N LEU A 262 4.61 -0.98 15.22
CA LEU A 262 5.84 -1.75 15.06
C LEU A 262 5.57 -3.12 14.41
N MET A 263 4.54 -3.84 14.89
CA MET A 263 4.13 -5.11 14.31
C MET A 263 3.72 -4.94 12.85
N GLY A 264 2.85 -3.98 12.55
CA GLY A 264 2.42 -3.68 11.19
C GLY A 264 3.59 -3.31 10.29
N SER A 265 4.54 -2.50 10.77
CA SER A 265 5.73 -2.10 10.01
C SER A 265 6.64 -3.28 9.68
N LEU A 266 6.90 -4.14 10.66
CA LEU A 266 7.75 -5.33 10.46
C LEU A 266 7.09 -6.33 9.51
N LEU A 267 5.79 -6.61 9.71
CA LEU A 267 5.02 -7.48 8.83
C LEU A 267 4.91 -6.89 7.41
N GLY A 268 4.65 -5.60 7.30
CA GLY A 268 4.57 -4.91 6.02
C GLY A 268 5.91 -4.99 5.28
N TYR A 269 7.02 -4.70 5.95
CA TYR A 269 8.34 -4.83 5.35
C TYR A 269 8.62 -6.27 4.88
N THR A 270 8.39 -7.28 5.73
CA THR A 270 8.64 -8.68 5.35
C THR A 270 7.79 -9.11 4.16
N VAL A 271 6.50 -8.77 4.15
CA VAL A 271 5.61 -9.05 3.01
C VAL A 271 6.01 -8.25 1.78
N GLY A 272 6.42 -6.99 1.93
CA GLY A 272 6.83 -6.14 0.81
C GLY A 272 8.11 -6.60 0.12
N VAL A 273 9.07 -7.13 0.87
CA VAL A 273 10.33 -7.67 0.31
C VAL A 273 10.10 -8.94 -0.51
N LEU A 274 9.03 -9.69 -0.22
CA LEU A 274 8.68 -10.87 -1.01
C LEU A 274 8.25 -10.45 -2.43
N PRO A 275 8.88 -10.98 -3.49
CA PRO A 275 8.47 -10.68 -4.85
C PRO A 275 7.01 -11.06 -5.09
N ALA A 276 6.33 -10.24 -5.89
CA ALA A 276 4.93 -10.43 -6.30
C ALA A 276 3.89 -10.53 -5.16
N ALA A 277 4.27 -10.39 -3.89
CA ALA A 277 3.36 -10.42 -2.76
C ALA A 277 2.49 -9.16 -2.68
N GLY A 278 3.09 -7.99 -2.94
CA GLY A 278 2.43 -6.69 -2.87
C GLY A 278 2.01 -6.28 -1.45
N ALA A 279 1.60 -5.02 -1.30
CA ALA A 279 1.25 -4.45 0.01
C ALA A 279 -0.15 -4.84 0.52
N THR A 280 -1.04 -5.35 -0.35
CA THR A 280 -2.45 -5.62 0.00
C THR A 280 -2.63 -6.79 0.97
N PRO A 281 -2.01 -7.96 0.76
CA PRO A 281 -2.07 -9.04 1.75
C PRO A 281 -1.45 -8.61 3.09
N GLY A 282 -0.37 -7.83 3.05
CA GLY A 282 0.30 -7.31 4.25
C GLY A 282 -0.61 -6.43 5.12
N SER A 283 -1.39 -5.53 4.51
CA SER A 283 -2.31 -4.68 5.27
C SER A 283 -3.51 -5.45 5.86
N LEU A 284 -4.05 -6.44 5.13
CA LEU A 284 -5.11 -7.32 5.63
C LEU A 284 -4.62 -8.24 6.75
N MET A 285 -3.42 -8.82 6.62
CA MET A 285 -2.80 -9.62 7.68
C MET A 285 -2.50 -8.78 8.92
N ALA A 286 -1.99 -7.55 8.74
CA ALA A 286 -1.74 -6.64 9.86
C ALA A 286 -3.02 -6.33 10.63
N TYR A 287 -4.15 -6.15 9.94
CA TYR A 287 -5.45 -6.00 10.59
C TYR A 287 -5.83 -7.23 11.43
N GLY A 288 -5.72 -8.43 10.83
CA GLY A 288 -6.03 -9.69 11.52
C GLY A 288 -5.17 -9.94 12.75
N ILE A 289 -3.86 -9.75 12.63
CA ILE A 289 -2.91 -9.92 13.74
C ILE A 289 -3.15 -8.85 14.81
N ALA A 290 -3.37 -7.60 14.44
CA ALA A 290 -3.69 -6.55 15.40
C ALA A 290 -4.95 -6.89 16.20
N LYS A 291 -6.00 -7.38 15.54
CA LYS A 291 -7.22 -7.85 16.20
C LYS A 291 -6.94 -8.98 17.18
N GLN A 292 -6.11 -9.94 16.82
CA GLN A 292 -5.75 -11.07 17.70
C GLN A 292 -4.90 -10.65 18.90
N MET A 293 -4.00 -9.70 18.70
CA MET A 293 -3.12 -9.19 19.76
C MET A 293 -3.81 -8.17 20.69
N SER A 294 -4.92 -7.58 20.23
CA SER A 294 -5.61 -6.55 20.98
C SER A 294 -6.31 -7.10 22.22
N ARG A 295 -6.45 -6.24 23.22
CA ARG A 295 -7.19 -6.55 24.45
C ARG A 295 -8.70 -6.45 24.26
N GLU A 296 -9.14 -5.74 23.21
CA GLU A 296 -10.54 -5.42 22.92
C GLU A 296 -10.89 -5.83 21.46
N PRO A 297 -10.72 -7.11 21.07
CA PRO A 297 -10.93 -7.59 19.69
C PRO A 297 -12.35 -7.35 19.16
N GLU A 298 -13.34 -7.22 20.05
CA GLU A 298 -14.75 -6.96 19.74
C GLU A 298 -15.05 -5.53 19.24
N THR A 299 -14.09 -4.62 19.40
CA THR A 299 -14.19 -3.22 18.94
C THR A 299 -13.69 -3.03 17.50
N PHE A 300 -12.97 -4.01 16.94
CA PHE A 300 -12.53 -4.01 15.53
C PHE A 300 -13.74 -4.10 14.58
N GLY A 301 -13.71 -3.31 13.52
CA GLY A 301 -14.85 -3.10 12.60
C GLY A 301 -15.89 -2.09 13.12
N LYS A 302 -15.67 -1.49 14.30
CA LYS A 302 -16.58 -0.51 14.93
C LYS A 302 -15.90 0.84 15.21
N GLY A 303 -14.66 1.00 14.77
CA GLY A 303 -13.88 2.21 14.95
C GLY A 303 -12.75 2.07 15.97
N ASN A 304 -12.07 0.92 16.01
CA ASN A 304 -10.85 0.76 16.78
C ASN A 304 -9.65 1.40 16.04
N VAL A 305 -8.92 2.28 16.72
CA VAL A 305 -7.75 2.96 16.17
C VAL A 305 -6.64 1.99 15.75
N GLU A 306 -6.43 0.89 16.48
CA GLU A 306 -5.45 -0.15 16.11
C GLU A 306 -5.78 -0.81 14.76
N GLY A 307 -7.08 -0.87 14.41
CA GLY A 307 -7.56 -1.35 13.11
C GLY A 307 -7.27 -0.41 11.93
N VAL A 308 -6.89 0.85 12.19
CA VAL A 308 -6.36 1.78 11.18
C VAL A 308 -4.83 1.79 11.20
N VAL A 309 -4.26 1.81 12.40
CA VAL A 309 -2.82 1.97 12.60
C VAL A 309 -2.01 0.78 12.07
N ALA A 310 -2.38 -0.46 12.41
CA ALA A 310 -1.62 -1.62 11.96
C ALA A 310 -1.63 -1.78 10.43
N PRO A 311 -2.79 -1.70 9.73
CA PRO A 311 -2.82 -1.79 8.27
C PRO A 311 -2.08 -0.67 7.57
N GLU A 312 -2.16 0.58 8.05
CA GLU A 312 -1.47 1.72 7.40
C GLU A 312 0.04 1.69 7.60
N SER A 313 0.51 1.25 8.78
CA SER A 313 1.94 0.96 8.99
C SER A 313 2.42 -0.15 8.06
N ALA A 314 1.64 -1.24 7.91
CA ALA A 314 2.00 -2.32 7.01
C ALA A 314 1.97 -1.91 5.52
N ASN A 315 0.98 -1.14 5.11
CA ASN A 315 0.82 -0.61 3.75
C ASN A 315 2.06 0.18 3.31
N ASN A 316 2.48 1.17 4.11
CA ASN A 316 3.63 2.01 3.77
C ASN A 316 4.98 1.30 3.95
N ALA A 317 5.07 0.41 4.95
CA ALA A 317 6.26 -0.43 5.11
C ALA A 317 6.44 -1.38 3.93
N ALA A 318 5.36 -2.02 3.47
CA ALA A 318 5.39 -2.93 2.33
C ALA A 318 5.67 -2.19 1.01
N SER A 319 5.14 -0.99 0.84
CA SER A 319 5.38 -0.19 -0.36
C SER A 319 6.87 0.13 -0.52
N THR A 320 7.50 0.60 0.56
CA THR A 320 8.94 0.86 0.60
C THR A 320 9.74 -0.45 0.51
N GLY A 321 9.31 -1.51 1.20
CA GLY A 321 9.96 -2.83 1.17
C GLY A 321 9.95 -3.46 -0.23
N SER A 322 8.90 -3.22 -1.01
CA SER A 322 8.77 -3.72 -2.39
C SER A 322 9.74 -3.11 -3.39
N MET A 323 10.38 -1.99 -3.02
CA MET A 323 11.47 -1.40 -3.80
C MET A 323 12.79 -2.15 -3.58
N LEU A 324 12.94 -2.91 -2.48
CA LEU A 324 14.17 -3.65 -2.20
C LEU A 324 14.49 -4.68 -3.29
N PRO A 325 13.64 -5.69 -3.57
CA PRO A 325 13.92 -6.66 -4.63
C PRO A 325 13.96 -5.99 -6.01
N MET A 326 13.24 -4.89 -6.21
CA MET A 326 13.26 -4.16 -7.48
C MET A 326 14.64 -3.54 -7.74
N LEU A 327 15.20 -2.85 -6.74
CA LEU A 327 16.50 -2.18 -6.86
C LEU A 327 17.68 -3.15 -6.76
N THR A 328 17.56 -4.26 -6.02
CA THR A 328 18.69 -5.19 -5.84
C THR A 328 18.66 -6.36 -6.83
N LEU A 329 17.48 -6.91 -7.15
CA LEU A 329 17.33 -8.10 -7.99
C LEU A 329 16.77 -7.78 -9.39
N GLY A 330 16.29 -6.55 -9.63
CA GLY A 330 15.54 -6.23 -10.84
C GLY A 330 14.17 -6.90 -10.89
N ILE A 331 13.64 -7.34 -9.74
CA ILE A 331 12.36 -8.06 -9.65
C ILE A 331 11.35 -7.19 -8.92
N PRO A 332 10.25 -6.77 -9.56
CA PRO A 332 9.29 -5.90 -8.91
C PRO A 332 8.52 -6.64 -7.80
N GLY A 333 8.53 -6.06 -6.60
CA GLY A 333 7.74 -6.55 -5.46
C GLY A 333 6.25 -6.22 -5.53
N SER A 334 5.85 -5.28 -6.40
CA SER A 334 4.46 -4.87 -6.60
C SER A 334 4.20 -4.39 -8.04
N PRO A 335 2.94 -4.30 -8.49
CA PRO A 335 2.63 -3.74 -9.81
C PRO A 335 3.14 -2.30 -9.98
N THR A 336 3.16 -1.50 -8.90
CA THR A 336 3.68 -0.14 -8.95
C THR A 336 5.20 -0.13 -9.12
N THR A 337 5.92 -1.00 -8.40
CA THR A 337 7.38 -1.11 -8.59
C THR A 337 7.77 -1.72 -9.93
N ALA A 338 6.87 -2.47 -10.60
CA ALA A 338 7.06 -2.91 -11.98
C ALA A 338 7.07 -1.73 -12.96
N ILE A 339 6.19 -0.73 -12.77
CA ILE A 339 6.20 0.49 -13.58
C ILE A 339 7.47 1.30 -13.31
N LEU A 340 7.88 1.42 -12.04
CA LEU A 340 9.12 2.11 -11.67
C LEU A 340 10.34 1.44 -12.33
N LEU A 341 10.42 0.11 -12.27
CA LEU A 341 11.46 -0.67 -12.95
C LEU A 341 11.45 -0.43 -14.46
N GLY A 342 10.27 -0.42 -15.08
CA GLY A 342 10.13 -0.08 -16.50
C GLY A 342 10.65 1.32 -16.82
N GLY A 343 10.36 2.30 -15.96
CA GLY A 343 10.93 3.64 -16.03
C GLY A 343 12.45 3.65 -15.95
N MET A 344 13.03 2.96 -14.97
CA MET A 344 14.49 2.82 -14.82
C MET A 344 15.13 2.27 -16.09
N VAL A 345 14.58 1.19 -16.64
CA VAL A 345 15.09 0.58 -17.88
C VAL A 345 15.03 1.57 -19.06
N ILE A 346 14.03 2.45 -19.12
CA ILE A 346 13.91 3.47 -20.18
C ILE A 346 14.95 4.59 -20.00
N TRP A 347 15.21 5.02 -18.77
CA TRP A 347 16.15 6.11 -18.51
C TRP A 347 17.63 5.71 -18.63
N GLY A 348 17.94 4.40 -18.55
CA GLY A 348 19.29 3.84 -18.63
C GLY A 348 19.93 3.63 -17.26
#